data_AF-A0A8G1TTX5-F1
#
_entry.id   AF-A0A8G1TTX5-F1
#
_cell.length_a   1.000
_cell.length_b   1.000
_cell.length_c   1.000
_cell.angle_alpha   90.00
_cell.angle_beta   90.00
_cell.angle_gamma   90.00
#
_symmetry.space_group_name_H-M   'P 1'
#
loop_
_entity.id
_entity.type
_entity.pdbx_description
1 polymer ?
#
loop_
_entity_poly.entity_id
_entity_poly.type
_entity_poly.pdbx_seq_one_letter_code
_entity_poly.pdbx_strand_id
1 'polypeptide(L)'
;MSVKKKLAKGMLFVAVAGALSPLVVSMAAQPTTQQQEVRSFHKLSEQGQHAFADVNAARAALYDGHTKEALKRVRGAQLALKEAKSDDAAFMRAEADLVPSHEANQGTAANEPAKAWLPVWGDIVITDDYTASPEKMNAVTAANAKLKKGDAKGALETLRLSGV
;
A
#
# COMPACT_ATOMS: atom_id res chain seq x y z
N MET A 1 7.32 5.01 -70.01
CA MET A 1 7.30 5.70 -68.70
C MET A 1 8.08 4.86 -67.71
N SER A 2 8.96 5.53 -66.95
CA SER A 2 10.13 4.98 -66.28
C SER A 2 9.82 4.27 -64.96
N VAL A 3 10.35 3.05 -64.78
CA VAL A 3 10.58 2.47 -63.45
C VAL A 3 12.08 2.21 -63.31
N LYS A 4 12.77 3.05 -62.53
CA LYS A 4 14.20 2.91 -62.22
C LYS A 4 14.39 2.57 -60.72
N LYS A 5 14.81 1.33 -60.50
CA LYS A 5 15.83 0.80 -59.55
C LYS A 5 16.22 1.60 -58.31
N LYS A 6 16.36 0.87 -57.19
CA LYS A 6 17.59 0.70 -56.34
C LYS A 6 17.27 -0.28 -55.20
N LEU A 7 18.15 -1.12 -54.66
CA LEU A 7 19.36 -1.84 -55.08
C LEU A 7 19.64 -2.77 -53.88
N ALA A 8 19.83 -4.07 -54.12
CA ALA A 8 20.25 -5.02 -53.10
C ALA A 8 21.69 -4.75 -52.64
N LYS A 9 22.01 -5.10 -51.39
CA LYS A 9 23.28 -5.74 -51.02
C LYS A 9 23.27 -6.17 -49.55
N GLY A 10 23.42 -7.47 -49.32
CA GLY A 10 23.90 -7.98 -48.07
C GLY A 10 25.39 -7.66 -47.89
N MET A 11 25.81 -7.56 -46.63
CA MET A 11 27.19 -7.75 -46.16
C MET A 11 27.08 -8.03 -44.66
N LEU A 12 27.33 -9.26 -44.24
CA LEU A 12 28.65 -9.82 -43.92
C LEU A 12 29.04 -9.44 -42.48
N PHE A 13 29.00 -10.48 -41.63
CA PHE A 13 29.58 -10.51 -40.30
C PHE A 13 31.03 -10.02 -40.34
N VAL A 14 31.35 -9.02 -39.53
CA VAL A 14 32.72 -8.76 -39.08
C VAL A 14 32.69 -8.82 -37.55
N ALA A 15 33.25 -9.90 -37.02
CA ALA A 15 33.62 -10.01 -35.62
C ALA A 15 34.83 -9.09 -35.37
N VAL A 16 34.69 -8.15 -34.44
CA VAL A 16 35.83 -7.52 -33.76
C VAL A 16 35.71 -7.85 -32.29
N ALA A 17 36.77 -8.48 -31.79
CA ALA A 17 36.98 -8.89 -30.42
C ALA A 17 37.29 -7.69 -29.50
N GLY A 18 36.92 -7.82 -28.22
CA GLY A 18 37.69 -7.24 -27.12
C GLY A 18 37.18 -5.93 -26.51
N ALA A 19 36.21 -6.03 -25.61
CA ALA A 19 36.17 -5.33 -24.32
C ALA A 19 34.91 -5.78 -23.55
N LEU A 20 35.04 -6.76 -22.66
CA LEU A 20 33.99 -7.13 -21.72
C LEU A 20 33.87 -6.04 -20.66
N SER A 21 32.92 -5.11 -20.84
CA SER A 21 32.35 -4.34 -19.74
C SER A 21 30.98 -4.94 -19.44
N PRO A 22 30.72 -5.50 -18.25
CA PRO A 22 29.36 -5.86 -17.89
C PRO A 22 28.57 -4.56 -17.75
N LEU A 23 27.61 -4.37 -18.64
CA LEU A 23 26.54 -3.41 -18.47
C LEU A 23 25.77 -3.84 -17.22
N VAL A 24 26.08 -3.22 -16.08
CA VAL A 24 25.29 -3.35 -14.86
C VAL A 24 23.92 -2.75 -15.16
N VAL A 25 22.97 -3.62 -15.51
CA VAL A 25 21.55 -3.29 -15.38
C VAL A 25 21.32 -3.05 -13.91
N SER A 26 21.24 -1.78 -13.52
CA SER A 26 20.74 -1.40 -12.21
C SER A 26 19.28 -1.81 -12.18
N MET A 27 19.01 -3.03 -11.70
CA MET A 27 17.68 -3.40 -11.22
C MET A 27 17.45 -2.56 -9.97
N ALA A 28 16.92 -1.34 -10.17
CA ALA A 28 16.28 -0.63 -9.09
C ALA A 28 15.22 -1.60 -8.55
N ALA A 29 15.45 -2.09 -7.32
CA ALA A 29 14.51 -2.96 -6.65
C ALA A 29 13.16 -2.26 -6.65
N GLN A 30 12.22 -2.75 -7.47
CA GLN A 30 10.84 -2.32 -7.38
C GLN A 30 10.42 -2.68 -5.96
N PRO A 31 9.94 -1.72 -5.16
CA PRO A 31 9.42 -2.03 -3.85
C PRO A 31 8.36 -3.11 -4.04
N THR A 32 8.49 -4.22 -3.33
CA THR A 32 7.45 -5.25 -3.33
C THR A 32 6.15 -4.61 -2.86
N THR A 33 5.01 -5.08 -3.36
CA THR A 33 3.67 -4.56 -3.01
C THR A 33 3.48 -4.40 -1.49
N GLN A 34 4.06 -5.30 -0.70
CA GLN A 34 4.07 -5.24 0.77
C GLN A 34 4.82 -4.02 1.35
N GLN A 35 5.92 -3.58 0.74
CA GLN A 35 6.65 -2.38 1.19
C GLN A 35 5.87 -1.08 0.92
N GLN A 36 4.96 -1.10 -0.06
CA GLN A 36 4.06 0.02 -0.35
C GLN A 36 2.85 0.02 0.59
N GLU A 37 2.33 -1.15 0.96
CA GLU A 37 1.24 -1.30 1.92
C GLU A 37 1.60 -0.80 3.32
N VAL A 38 2.80 -1.13 3.80
CA VAL A 38 3.29 -0.62 5.09
C VAL A 38 3.37 0.91 5.08
N ARG A 39 3.67 1.53 3.93
CA ARG A 39 3.72 2.99 3.81
C ARG A 39 2.35 3.66 3.93
N SER A 40 1.31 3.03 3.39
CA SER A 40 -0.03 3.62 3.33
C SER A 40 -0.74 3.71 4.68
N PHE A 41 -0.32 2.96 5.70
CA PHE A 41 -0.94 2.98 7.04
C PHE A 41 -0.11 3.68 8.11
N HIS A 42 1.02 4.32 7.76
CA HIS A 42 1.80 5.09 8.74
C HIS A 42 1.06 6.32 9.29
N LYS A 43 0.03 6.79 8.58
CA LYS A 43 -0.83 7.89 9.01
C LYS A 43 -2.28 7.53 8.70
N LEU A 44 -3.12 7.55 9.74
CA LEU A 44 -4.56 7.40 9.62
C LEU A 44 -5.21 8.79 9.71
N SER A 45 -6.31 8.97 9.01
CA SER A 45 -7.06 10.21 9.05
C SER A 45 -7.89 10.32 10.32
N GLU A 46 -7.55 11.28 11.17
CA GLU A 46 -8.30 11.59 12.39
C GLU A 46 -9.73 12.02 12.04
N GLN A 47 -9.89 12.94 11.09
CA GLN A 47 -11.22 13.40 10.66
C GLN A 47 -12.01 12.32 9.93
N GLY A 48 -11.33 11.45 9.16
CA GLY A 48 -11.94 10.25 8.61
C GLY A 48 -12.47 9.30 9.70
N GLN A 49 -11.69 9.09 10.77
CA GLN A 49 -12.10 8.28 11.91
C GLN A 49 -13.29 8.89 12.66
N HIS A 50 -13.30 10.21 12.89
CA HIS A 50 -14.43 10.92 13.49
C HIS A 50 -15.70 10.76 12.66
N ALA A 51 -15.60 10.94 11.34
CA ALA A 51 -16.73 10.74 10.45
C ALA A 51 -17.30 9.32 10.54
N PHE A 52 -16.43 8.31 10.52
CA PHE A 52 -16.84 6.92 10.65
C PHE A 52 -17.53 6.63 11.99
N ALA A 53 -16.96 7.14 13.09
CA ALA A 53 -17.55 6.99 14.43
C ALA A 53 -18.93 7.67 14.53
N ASP A 54 -19.08 8.87 13.97
CA ASP A 54 -20.36 9.59 13.99
C ASP A 54 -21.43 8.91 13.14
N VAL A 55 -21.08 8.32 11.99
CA VAL A 55 -22.04 7.54 11.18
C VAL A 55 -22.54 6.32 11.97
N ASN A 56 -21.62 5.60 12.64
CA ASN A 56 -21.99 4.44 13.47
C ASN A 56 -22.88 4.87 14.66
N ALA A 57 -22.53 5.96 15.34
CA ALA A 57 -23.32 6.50 16.44
C ALA A 57 -24.70 7.02 15.97
N ALA A 58 -24.78 7.63 14.79
CA ALA A 58 -26.04 8.06 14.20
C ALA A 58 -26.97 6.88 13.95
N ARG A 59 -26.42 5.77 13.43
CA ARG A 59 -27.19 4.54 13.20
C ARG A 59 -27.74 3.97 14.50
N ALA A 60 -26.94 3.89 15.56
CA ALA A 60 -27.40 3.46 16.87
C ALA A 60 -28.53 4.37 17.40
N ALA A 61 -28.32 5.69 17.34
CA ALA A 61 -29.32 6.67 17.77
C ALA A 61 -30.64 6.56 17.00
N LEU A 62 -30.61 6.23 15.69
CA LEU A 62 -31.83 5.98 14.92
C LEU A 62 -32.58 4.74 15.42
N TYR A 63 -31.88 3.66 15.73
CA TYR A 63 -32.52 2.45 16.26
C TYR A 63 -33.14 2.66 17.64
N ASP A 64 -32.54 3.53 18.45
CA ASP A 64 -33.07 3.89 19.77
C ASP A 64 -34.18 4.97 19.72
N GLY A 65 -34.57 5.43 18.52
CA GLY A 65 -35.59 6.48 18.35
C GLY A 65 -35.08 7.91 18.63
N HIS A 66 -33.77 8.09 18.88
CA HIS A 66 -33.12 9.37 19.14
C HIS A 66 -32.79 10.13 17.84
N THR A 67 -33.81 10.48 17.05
CA THR A 67 -33.66 11.10 15.72
C THR A 67 -32.94 12.45 15.72
N LYS A 68 -33.11 13.27 16.76
CA LYS A 68 -32.40 14.55 16.91
C LYS A 68 -30.90 14.35 17.11
N GLU A 69 -30.51 13.37 17.93
CA GLU A 69 -29.11 13.03 18.12
C GLU A 69 -28.52 12.42 16.85
N ALA A 70 -29.22 11.52 16.17
CA ALA A 70 -28.79 11.00 14.88
C ALA A 70 -28.52 12.11 13.86
N LEU A 71 -29.41 13.11 13.76
CA LEU A 71 -29.21 14.26 12.88
C LEU A 71 -27.95 15.07 13.26
N LYS A 72 -27.71 15.28 14.55
CA LYS A 72 -26.50 15.95 15.03
C LYS A 72 -25.24 15.18 14.65
N ARG A 73 -25.25 13.84 14.80
CA ARG A 73 -24.14 12.96 14.43
C ARG A 73 -23.87 12.97 12.92
N VAL A 74 -24.91 12.89 12.08
CA VAL A 74 -24.75 12.98 10.62
C VAL A 74 -24.13 14.31 10.22
N ARG A 75 -24.53 15.42 10.84
CA ARG A 75 -23.92 16.74 10.59
C ARG A 75 -22.45 16.78 11.03
N GLY A 76 -22.12 16.16 12.16
CA GLY A 76 -20.74 15.98 12.63
C GLY A 76 -19.90 15.23 11.60
N ALA A 77 -20.39 14.09 11.12
CA ALA A 77 -19.71 13.32 10.08
C ALA A 77 -19.50 14.10 8.77
N GLN A 78 -20.50 14.87 8.33
CA GLN A 78 -20.38 15.71 7.14
C GLN A 78 -19.30 16.78 7.28
N LEU A 79 -19.20 17.41 8.45
CA LEU A 79 -18.16 18.39 8.75
C LEU A 79 -16.78 17.72 8.75
N ALA A 80 -16.63 16.61 9.46
CA ALA A 80 -15.38 15.86 9.53
C ALA A 80 -14.93 15.38 8.14
N LEU A 81 -15.84 14.89 7.28
CA LEU A 81 -15.51 14.52 5.90
C LEU A 81 -15.07 15.72 5.04
N LYS A 82 -15.60 16.92 5.31
CA LYS A 82 -15.17 18.14 4.61
C LYS A 82 -13.74 18.50 5.01
N GLU A 83 -13.40 18.36 6.28
CA GLU A 83 -12.06 18.62 6.82
C GLU A 83 -11.05 17.55 6.40
N ALA A 84 -11.47 16.28 6.33
CA ALA A 84 -10.63 15.17 5.88
C ALA A 84 -10.10 15.32 4.44
N LYS A 85 -10.70 16.20 3.62
CA LYS A 85 -10.21 16.49 2.26
C LYS A 85 -8.83 17.11 2.22
N SER A 86 -8.39 17.77 3.30
CA SER A 86 -7.05 18.36 3.40
C SER A 86 -6.03 17.44 4.05
N ASP A 87 -6.39 16.19 4.37
CA ASP A 87 -5.45 15.24 4.95
C ASP A 87 -4.45 14.74 3.88
N ASP A 88 -3.17 14.73 4.25
CA ASP A 88 -2.08 14.24 3.41
C ASP A 88 -1.84 12.73 3.55
N ALA A 89 -2.65 12.02 4.34
CA ALA A 89 -2.62 10.56 4.46
C ALA A 89 -3.18 9.83 3.23
N ALA A 90 -3.77 10.54 2.27
CA ALA A 90 -4.36 9.92 1.08
C ALA A 90 -3.31 9.29 0.17
N PHE A 91 -3.60 8.11 -0.37
CA PHE A 91 -2.75 7.41 -1.34
C PHE A 91 -3.54 7.03 -2.61
N MET A 92 -2.85 7.00 -3.76
CA MET A 92 -3.47 6.63 -5.04
C MET A 92 -3.37 5.12 -5.25
N ARG A 93 -4.50 4.45 -5.47
CA ARG A 93 -4.55 3.01 -5.75
C ARG A 93 -5.79 2.66 -6.58
N ALA A 94 -5.69 1.68 -7.47
CA ALA A 94 -6.90 1.16 -8.11
C ALA A 94 -7.72 0.39 -7.07
N GLU A 95 -9.03 0.42 -7.18
CA GLU A 95 -9.92 -0.28 -6.23
C GLU A 95 -9.64 -1.79 -6.19
N ALA A 96 -9.35 -2.37 -7.36
CA ALA A 96 -8.98 -3.77 -7.51
C ALA A 96 -7.72 -4.16 -6.72
N ASP A 97 -6.82 -3.21 -6.47
CA ASP A 97 -5.58 -3.47 -5.74
C ASP A 97 -5.79 -3.40 -4.21
N LEU A 98 -6.93 -2.93 -3.70
CA LEU A 98 -7.18 -2.82 -2.24
C LEU A 98 -7.56 -4.14 -1.57
N VAL A 99 -8.09 -5.09 -2.34
CA VAL A 99 -8.48 -6.41 -1.85
C VAL A 99 -7.30 -7.38 -2.02
N PRO A 100 -6.94 -8.16 -0.98
CA PRO A 100 -6.01 -9.26 -1.14
C PRO A 100 -6.51 -10.20 -2.24
N SER A 101 -5.61 -10.58 -3.14
CA SER A 101 -5.86 -11.33 -4.38
C SER A 101 -6.58 -12.68 -4.20
N HIS A 102 -6.78 -13.15 -2.97
CA HIS A 102 -7.55 -14.36 -2.65
C HIS A 102 -9.08 -14.17 -2.71
N GLU A 103 -9.59 -12.93 -2.68
CA GLU A 103 -11.02 -12.61 -2.80
C GLU A 103 -11.36 -11.82 -4.07
N ALA A 104 -10.36 -11.54 -4.91
CA ALA A 104 -10.56 -10.87 -6.18
C ALA A 104 -11.42 -11.76 -7.09
N ASN A 105 -12.71 -11.47 -7.18
CA ASN A 105 -13.57 -11.94 -8.26
C ASN A 105 -12.81 -11.70 -9.57
N GLN A 106 -12.45 -12.77 -10.28
CA GLN A 106 -11.73 -12.73 -11.57
C GLN A 106 -12.63 -12.21 -12.71
N GLY A 107 -13.39 -11.16 -12.45
CA GLY A 107 -14.29 -10.51 -13.39
C GLY A 107 -13.92 -9.04 -13.57
N THR A 108 -13.41 -8.70 -14.75
CA THR A 108 -13.38 -7.35 -15.35
C THR A 108 -12.59 -6.22 -14.64
N ALA A 109 -11.84 -6.49 -13.56
CA ALA A 109 -11.13 -5.45 -12.79
C ALA A 109 -9.84 -4.88 -13.43
N ALA A 110 -9.51 -5.28 -14.66
CA ALA A 110 -8.14 -5.14 -15.18
C ALA A 110 -7.72 -3.70 -15.60
N ASN A 111 -8.54 -2.66 -15.46
CA ASN A 111 -8.21 -1.30 -15.93
C ASN A 111 -8.94 -0.15 -15.21
N GLU A 112 -9.35 -0.30 -13.95
CA GLU A 112 -9.87 0.86 -13.21
C GLU A 112 -8.75 1.89 -12.94
N PRO A 113 -8.97 3.19 -13.20
CA PRO A 113 -7.98 4.21 -12.89
C PRO A 113 -7.76 4.31 -11.38
N ALA A 114 -6.53 4.65 -10.98
CA ALA A 114 -6.21 4.88 -9.58
C ALA A 114 -7.08 6.02 -9.01
N LYS A 115 -7.67 5.78 -7.84
CA LYS A 115 -8.46 6.75 -7.07
C LYS A 115 -7.67 7.13 -5.81
N ALA A 116 -7.97 8.30 -5.24
CA ALA A 116 -7.43 8.69 -3.95
C ALA A 116 -8.19 7.96 -2.84
N TRP A 117 -7.46 7.22 -2.00
CA TRP A 117 -7.98 6.50 -0.85
C TRP A 117 -7.42 7.12 0.43
N LEU A 118 -8.30 7.43 1.38
CA LEU A 118 -7.92 7.98 2.67
C LEU A 118 -8.05 6.88 3.73
N PRO A 119 -6.93 6.42 4.33
CA PRO A 119 -6.99 5.43 5.39
C PRO A 119 -7.60 6.06 6.65
N VAL A 120 -8.73 5.55 7.11
CA VAL A 120 -9.46 6.09 8.29
C VAL A 120 -9.26 5.24 9.54
N TRP A 121 -8.81 4.00 9.36
CA TRP A 121 -8.59 3.04 10.43
C TRP A 121 -7.61 1.97 9.95
N GLY A 122 -6.98 1.27 10.89
CA GLY A 122 -6.09 0.15 10.59
C GLY A 122 -5.78 -0.65 11.84
N ASP A 123 -5.58 -1.94 11.63
CA ASP A 123 -5.11 -2.89 12.64
C ASP A 123 -3.75 -3.46 12.24
N ILE A 124 -3.03 -3.98 13.23
CA ILE A 124 -1.83 -4.77 13.03
C ILE A 124 -2.17 -6.23 13.31
N VAL A 125 -1.98 -7.10 12.32
CA VAL A 125 -2.09 -8.55 12.46
C VAL A 125 -0.69 -9.14 12.49
N ILE A 126 -0.38 -9.90 13.54
CA ILE A 126 0.90 -10.61 13.69
C ILE A 126 0.64 -12.09 13.42
N THR A 127 1.48 -12.70 12.59
CA THR A 127 1.38 -14.13 12.26
C THR A 127 2.67 -14.81 12.67
N ASP A 128 2.61 -15.53 13.79
CA ASP A 128 3.72 -16.29 14.34
C ASP A 128 3.27 -17.73 14.62
N ASP A 129 4.20 -18.67 14.74
CA ASP A 129 3.94 -20.04 15.18
C ASP A 129 3.81 -20.16 16.71
N TYR A 130 4.02 -19.05 17.45
CA TYR A 130 3.95 -18.94 18.90
C TYR A 130 4.93 -19.84 19.67
N THR A 131 5.96 -20.37 19.00
CA THR A 131 7.01 -21.17 19.63
C THR A 131 8.13 -20.27 20.15
N ALA A 132 8.45 -20.41 21.44
CA ALA A 132 9.53 -19.64 22.04
C ALA A 132 10.89 -20.23 21.65
N SER A 133 11.75 -19.43 21.03
CA SER A 133 13.16 -19.75 20.78
C SER A 133 14.07 -18.57 21.19
N PRO A 134 15.33 -18.82 21.57
CA PRO A 134 16.28 -17.75 21.86
C PRO A 134 16.46 -16.78 20.69
N GLU A 135 16.38 -17.28 19.46
CA GLU A 135 16.46 -16.48 18.25
C GLU A 135 15.30 -15.48 18.13
N LYS A 136 14.05 -15.95 18.29
CA LYS A 136 12.86 -15.09 18.26
C LYS A 136 12.87 -14.04 19.38
N MET A 137 13.28 -14.43 20.59
CA MET A 137 13.40 -13.49 21.72
C MET A 137 14.42 -12.38 21.44
N ASN A 138 15.55 -12.73 20.82
CA ASN A 138 16.58 -11.76 20.42
C ASN A 138 16.06 -10.83 19.30
N ALA A 139 15.31 -11.37 18.33
CA ALA A 139 14.71 -10.59 17.25
C ALA A 139 13.68 -9.59 17.78
N VAL A 140 12.79 -10.00 18.69
CA VAL A 140 11.83 -9.10 19.36
C VAL A 140 12.56 -8.01 20.14
N THR A 141 13.63 -8.35 20.86
CA THR A 141 14.45 -7.37 21.59
C THR A 141 15.09 -6.35 20.65
N ALA A 142 15.65 -6.81 19.53
CA ALA A 142 16.24 -5.95 18.51
C ALA A 142 15.20 -5.06 17.81
N ALA A 143 14.03 -5.61 17.47
CA ALA A 143 12.92 -4.86 16.90
C ALA A 143 12.43 -3.78 17.86
N ASN A 144 12.27 -4.08 19.15
CA ASN A 144 11.91 -3.10 20.18
C ASN A 144 12.95 -1.97 20.29
N ALA A 145 14.25 -2.29 20.21
CA ALA A 145 15.30 -1.29 20.22
C ALA A 145 15.25 -0.35 19.00
N LYS A 146 14.81 -0.87 17.84
CA LYS A 146 14.58 -0.08 16.62
C LYS A 146 13.33 0.79 16.72
N LEU A 147 12.22 0.24 17.21
CA LEU A 147 10.98 0.99 17.43
C LEU A 147 11.20 2.18 18.37
N LYS A 148 11.94 1.98 19.48
CA LYS A 148 12.30 3.07 20.41
C LYS A 148 13.08 4.22 19.75
N LYS A 149 13.74 3.96 18.62
CA LYS A 149 14.49 4.95 17.83
C LYS A 149 13.69 5.51 16.65
N GLY A 150 12.42 5.13 16.51
CA GLY A 150 11.57 5.50 15.38
C GLY A 150 11.82 4.68 14.10
N ASP A 151 12.65 3.63 14.15
CA ASP A 151 12.95 2.77 13.01
C ASP A 151 11.91 1.64 12.87
N ALA A 152 10.68 2.01 12.53
CA ALA A 152 9.59 1.06 12.33
C ALA A 152 9.87 0.08 11.18
N LYS A 153 10.49 0.56 10.08
CA LYS A 153 10.82 -0.27 8.93
C LYS A 153 11.86 -1.33 9.28
N GLY A 154 12.93 -0.95 9.97
CA GLY A 154 13.96 -1.87 10.39
C GLY A 154 13.48 -2.84 11.47
N ALA A 155 12.53 -2.44 12.31
CA ALA A 155 11.89 -3.33 13.29
C ALA A 155 11.06 -4.41 12.59
N LEU A 156 10.20 -4.02 11.65
CA LEU A 156 9.38 -4.95 10.86
C LEU A 156 10.25 -5.97 10.11
N GLU A 157 11.33 -5.52 9.48
CA GLU A 157 12.24 -6.41 8.77
C GLU A 157 12.93 -7.41 9.71
N THR A 158 13.26 -7.00 10.94
CA THR A 158 13.83 -7.91 11.94
C THR A 158 12.85 -8.97 12.39
N LEU A 159 11.59 -8.60 12.63
CA LEU A 159 10.55 -9.56 13.00
C LEU A 159 10.30 -10.56 11.86
N ARG A 160 10.12 -10.06 10.64
CA ARG A 160 9.88 -10.86 9.43
C ARG A 160 10.97 -11.92 9.20
N LEU A 161 12.24 -11.55 9.37
CA LEU A 161 13.36 -12.48 9.19
C LEU A 161 13.41 -13.57 10.26
N SER A 162 12.81 -13.34 11.43
CA SER A 162 12.71 -14.32 12.52
C SER A 162 11.44 -15.18 12.49
N GLY A 163 10.61 -15.04 11.45
CA GLY A 163 9.34 -15.76 11.34
C GLY A 163 8.24 -15.23 12.26
N VAL A 164 8.27 -13.92 12.55
CA VAL A 164 7.25 -13.15 13.30
C VAL A 164 6.58 -12.14 12.38
#